data_AF-A0A2V7W7A4-F1
#
_entry.id   AF-A0A2V7W7A4-F1
#
_cell.length_a   1.000
_cell.length_b   1.000
_cell.length_c   1.000
_cell.angle_alpha   90.00
_cell.angle_beta   90.00
_cell.angle_gamma   90.00
#
_symmetry.space_group_name_H-M   'P 1'
#
loop_
_entity.id
_entity.type
_entity.pdbx_description
1 polymer ?
#
loop_
_entity_poly.entity_id
_entity_poly.type
_entity_poly.pdbx_seq_one_letter_code
_entity_poly.pdbx_strand_id
1 'polypeptide(L)'
;MDRCQRIRSLFLDPAESYTLGEVARLTDTPVRALRREVAGGDRDAERVRGRWRFLWRQAVYVAMERWTLAEIADALGADAARVLPPLLALRAVTVRLPEFIILALETVAGEQRMTLDAALHGELIDFAGTMAERMDKVAPGYREAYFFPGRPN
;
A
#
# COMPACT_ATOMS: atom_id res chain seq x y z
N MET A 1 -13.18 15.84 -2.71
CA MET A 1 -13.15 14.90 -1.58
C MET A 1 -11.76 14.97 -1.01
N ASP A 2 -11.62 15.21 0.29
CA ASP A 2 -10.30 15.22 0.93
C ASP A 2 -9.69 13.80 0.98
N ARG A 3 -8.37 13.70 1.06
CA ARG A 3 -7.63 12.42 1.10
C ARG A 3 -8.09 11.52 2.25
N CYS A 4 -8.29 12.09 3.44
CA CYS A 4 -8.77 11.32 4.59
C CYS A 4 -10.11 10.64 4.28
N GLN A 5 -11.05 11.38 3.68
CA GLN A 5 -12.35 10.85 3.29
C GLN A 5 -12.23 9.77 2.21
N ARG A 6 -11.33 9.91 1.23
CA ARG A 6 -11.08 8.88 0.20
C ARG A 6 -10.55 7.58 0.79
N ILE A 7 -9.56 7.66 1.70
CA ILE A 7 -9.03 6.49 2.41
C ILE A 7 -10.15 5.81 3.17
N ARG A 8 -10.89 6.57 3.99
CA ARG A 8 -12.00 6.02 4.79
C ARG A 8 -13.03 5.32 3.92
N SER A 9 -13.46 5.93 2.81
CA SER A 9 -14.40 5.30 1.87
C SER A 9 -13.88 4.00 1.25
N LEU A 10 -12.60 3.93 0.91
CA LEU A 10 -12.03 2.73 0.29
C LEU A 10 -11.89 1.57 1.28
N PHE A 11 -11.57 1.86 2.54
CA PHE A 11 -11.22 0.86 3.55
C PHE A 11 -12.38 0.49 4.48
N LEU A 12 -13.24 1.44 4.87
CA LEU A 12 -14.32 1.20 5.85
C LEU A 12 -15.60 0.69 5.21
N ASP A 13 -15.87 1.10 3.98
CA ASP A 13 -17.10 0.81 3.24
C ASP A 13 -16.79 0.19 1.86
N PRO A 14 -16.16 -1.00 1.81
CA PRO A 14 -15.72 -1.58 0.55
C PRO A 14 -16.91 -1.96 -0.34
N ALA A 15 -16.92 -1.43 -1.57
CA ALA A 15 -17.82 -1.90 -2.62
C ALA A 15 -17.34 -3.24 -3.20
N GLU A 16 -18.28 -4.03 -3.74
CA GLU A 16 -18.00 -5.30 -4.41
C GLU A 16 -17.07 -5.12 -5.63
N SER A 17 -17.27 -4.03 -6.38
CA SER A 17 -16.40 -3.67 -7.50
C SER A 17 -16.34 -2.16 -7.71
N TYR A 18 -15.23 -1.70 -8.27
CA TYR A 18 -14.95 -0.31 -8.60
C TYR A 18 -14.73 -0.16 -10.10
N THR A 19 -15.28 0.89 -10.69
CA THR A 19 -14.90 1.31 -12.04
C THR A 19 -13.52 1.95 -12.04
N LEU A 20 -12.89 1.97 -13.21
CA LEU A 20 -11.65 2.71 -13.44
C LEU A 20 -11.74 4.19 -13.00
N GLY A 21 -12.87 4.85 -13.25
CA GLY A 21 -13.08 6.24 -12.82
C GLY A 21 -13.18 6.39 -11.30
N GLU A 22 -13.80 5.43 -10.62
CA GLU A 22 -13.89 5.42 -9.16
C GLU A 22 -12.54 5.19 -8.51
N VAL A 23 -11.76 4.19 -8.98
CA VAL A 23 -10.40 3.95 -8.47
C VAL A 23 -9.54 5.18 -8.65
N ALA A 24 -9.48 5.73 -9.88
CA ALA A 24 -8.71 6.94 -10.18
C ALA A 24 -9.05 8.12 -9.26
N ARG A 25 -10.35 8.33 -9.00
CA ARG A 25 -10.83 9.39 -8.11
C ARG A 25 -10.49 9.13 -6.65
N LEU A 26 -10.61 7.88 -6.19
CA LEU A 26 -10.33 7.49 -4.80
C LEU A 26 -8.83 7.56 -4.51
N THR A 27 -7.96 7.11 -5.42
CA THR A 27 -6.51 7.03 -5.20
C THR A 27 -5.75 8.26 -5.68
N ASP A 28 -6.45 9.26 -6.22
CA ASP A 28 -5.85 10.44 -6.85
C ASP A 28 -4.86 10.06 -7.98
N THR A 29 -5.20 9.01 -8.72
CA THR A 29 -4.44 8.50 -9.86
C THR A 29 -5.05 9.05 -11.15
N PRO A 30 -4.26 9.59 -12.09
CA PRO A 30 -4.79 10.04 -13.37
C PRO A 30 -5.49 8.89 -14.12
N VAL A 31 -6.78 9.07 -14.46
CA VAL A 31 -7.61 8.10 -15.20
C VAL A 31 -6.90 7.57 -16.46
N ARG A 32 -6.15 8.44 -17.16
CA ARG A 32 -5.42 8.06 -18.38
C ARG A 32 -4.22 7.15 -18.11
N ALA A 33 -3.52 7.36 -16.99
CA ALA A 33 -2.41 6.49 -16.57
C ALA A 33 -2.96 5.13 -16.17
N LEU A 34 -3.98 5.12 -15.29
CA LEU A 34 -4.63 3.89 -14.84
C LEU A 34 -5.20 3.07 -16.01
N ARG A 35 -5.80 3.73 -17.01
CA ARG A 35 -6.29 3.05 -18.22
C ARG A 35 -5.16 2.42 -19.03
N ARG A 36 -4.01 3.08 -19.12
CA ARG A 36 -2.87 2.57 -19.88
C ARG A 36 -2.29 1.32 -19.21
N GLU A 37 -2.09 1.37 -17.90
CA GLU A 37 -1.58 0.25 -17.10
C GLU A 37 -2.47 -0.99 -17.24
N VAL A 38 -3.78 -0.83 -17.04
CA VAL A 38 -4.72 -1.94 -17.18
C VAL A 38 -4.81 -2.47 -18.61
N ALA A 39 -4.73 -1.58 -19.61
CA ALA A 39 -4.74 -2.01 -21.01
C ALA A 39 -3.44 -2.71 -21.42
N GLY A 40 -2.31 -2.36 -20.79
CA GLY A 40 -1.00 -2.97 -21.00
C GLY A 40 -0.80 -4.28 -20.24
N GLY A 41 -1.64 -4.57 -19.24
CA GLY A 41 -1.50 -5.73 -18.36
C GLY A 41 -0.59 -5.48 -17.17
N ASP A 42 -0.10 -4.25 -16.98
CA ASP A 42 0.72 -3.85 -15.82
C ASP A 42 -0.12 -3.76 -14.53
N ARG A 43 -1.44 -3.85 -14.66
CA ARG A 43 -2.37 -3.73 -13.54
C ARG A 43 -3.57 -4.64 -13.71
N ASP A 44 -3.84 -5.41 -12.66
CA ASP A 44 -4.98 -6.31 -12.61
C ASP A 44 -6.31 -5.54 -12.56
N ALA A 45 -7.16 -5.82 -13.53
CA ALA A 45 -8.58 -5.49 -13.51
C ALA A 45 -9.33 -6.44 -14.44
N GLU A 46 -10.62 -6.65 -14.18
CA GLU A 46 -11.47 -7.52 -14.98
C GLU A 46 -12.26 -6.72 -16.01
N ARG A 47 -12.46 -7.27 -17.21
CA ARG A 47 -13.42 -6.71 -18.18
C ARG A 47 -14.79 -7.31 -17.97
N VAL A 48 -15.72 -6.50 -17.47
CA VAL A 48 -17.14 -6.86 -17.36
C VAL A 48 -17.94 -6.02 -18.34
N ARG A 49 -18.57 -6.67 -19.32
CA ARG A 49 -19.38 -6.01 -20.37
C ARG A 49 -18.64 -4.85 -21.07
N GLY A 50 -17.37 -5.07 -21.40
CA GLY A 50 -16.53 -4.10 -22.11
C GLY A 50 -15.99 -2.94 -21.25
N ARG A 51 -16.21 -2.95 -19.92
CA ARG A 51 -15.69 -1.93 -18.99
C ARG A 51 -14.77 -2.58 -17.96
N TRP A 52 -13.69 -1.88 -17.62
CA TRP A 52 -12.77 -2.31 -16.57
C TRP A 52 -13.41 -2.18 -15.19
N ARG A 53 -13.29 -3.24 -14.40
CA ARG A 53 -13.75 -3.37 -13.02
C ARG A 53 -12.60 -3.85 -12.14
N PHE A 54 -12.48 -3.25 -10.98
CA PHE A 54 -11.49 -3.58 -9.98
C PHE A 54 -12.20 -4.19 -8.77
N LEU A 55 -11.65 -5.29 -8.26
CA LEU A 55 -11.97 -5.77 -6.92
C LEU A 55 -11.39 -4.81 -5.88
N TRP A 56 -11.91 -4.86 -4.65
CA TRP A 56 -11.40 -4.05 -3.55
C TRP A 56 -9.88 -4.15 -3.38
N ARG A 57 -9.33 -5.38 -3.36
CA ARG A 57 -7.88 -5.58 -3.23
C ARG A 57 -7.07 -4.87 -4.32
N GLN A 58 -7.56 -4.86 -5.56
CA GLN A 58 -6.88 -4.21 -6.68
C GLN A 58 -6.93 -2.69 -6.53
N ALA A 59 -8.06 -2.14 -6.07
CA ALA A 59 -8.17 -0.72 -5.77
C ALA A 59 -7.26 -0.30 -4.59
N VAL A 60 -7.14 -1.14 -3.56
CA VAL A 60 -6.24 -0.91 -2.43
C VAL A 60 -4.78 -1.00 -2.83
N TYR A 61 -4.40 -1.90 -3.75
CA TYR A 61 -3.05 -1.91 -4.31
C TYR A 61 -2.69 -0.58 -4.97
N VAL A 62 -3.58 -0.03 -5.80
CA VAL A 62 -3.38 1.31 -6.37
C VAL A 62 -3.27 2.38 -5.29
N ALA A 63 -4.03 2.26 -4.20
CA ALA A 63 -3.95 3.18 -3.08
C ALA A 63 -2.61 3.11 -2.34
N MET A 64 -2.08 1.90 -2.10
CA MET A 64 -0.82 1.68 -1.37
C MET A 64 0.44 2.09 -2.16
N GLU A 65 0.35 2.20 -3.48
CA GLU A 65 1.40 2.83 -4.30
C GLU A 65 1.40 4.36 -4.18
N ARG A 66 0.29 4.95 -3.71
CA ARG A 66 0.07 6.40 -3.66
C ARG A 66 0.15 6.95 -2.25
N TRP A 67 -0.24 6.16 -1.26
CA TRP A 67 -0.28 6.52 0.14
C TRP A 67 0.53 5.53 0.94
N THR A 68 1.33 6.05 1.86
CA THR A 68 2.05 5.23 2.83
C THR A 68 1.07 4.56 3.78
N LEU A 69 1.49 3.44 4.38
CA LEU A 69 0.70 2.78 5.42
C LEU A 69 0.43 3.71 6.62
N ALA A 70 1.33 4.65 6.92
CA ALA A 70 1.14 5.67 7.95
C ALA A 70 -0.02 6.61 7.62
N GLU A 71 -0.05 7.16 6.41
CA GLU A 71 -1.16 8.01 5.97
C GLU A 71 -2.50 7.28 5.97
N ILE A 72 -2.50 5.99 5.62
CA ILE A 72 -3.69 5.13 5.68
C ILE A 72 -4.14 4.94 7.14
N ALA A 73 -3.23 4.53 8.02
CA ALA A 73 -3.52 4.31 9.43
C ALA A 73 -4.03 5.57 10.12
N ASP A 74 -3.39 6.72 9.87
CA ASP A 74 -3.79 8.02 10.43
C ASP A 74 -5.20 8.44 9.99
N ALA A 75 -5.53 8.24 8.71
CA ALA A 75 -6.86 8.55 8.19
C ALA A 75 -7.96 7.62 8.72
N LEU A 76 -7.62 6.36 9.01
CA LEU A 76 -8.54 5.41 9.63
C LEU A 76 -8.70 5.67 11.13
N GLY A 77 -7.65 6.15 11.79
CA GLY A 77 -7.65 6.43 13.23
C GLY A 77 -8.02 5.17 14.03
N ALA A 78 -9.00 5.31 14.92
CA ALA A 78 -9.48 4.19 15.75
C ALA A 78 -10.05 3.01 14.94
N ASP A 79 -10.50 3.25 13.71
CA ASP A 79 -11.05 2.20 12.85
C ASP A 79 -9.96 1.32 12.21
N ALA A 80 -8.67 1.71 12.27
CA ALA A 80 -7.58 1.01 11.62
C ALA A 80 -7.50 -0.46 12.07
N ALA A 81 -7.67 -0.72 13.37
CA ALA A 81 -7.63 -2.07 13.95
C ALA A 81 -8.77 -3.00 13.47
N ARG A 82 -9.84 -2.44 12.88
CA ARG A 82 -10.96 -3.20 12.33
C ARG A 82 -10.71 -3.63 10.87
N VAL A 83 -9.89 -2.89 10.13
CA VAL A 83 -9.72 -3.08 8.68
C VAL A 83 -8.34 -3.61 8.32
N LEU A 84 -7.30 -3.18 9.02
CA LEU A 84 -5.94 -3.60 8.77
C LEU A 84 -5.63 -4.87 9.59
N PRO A 85 -4.93 -5.87 9.00
CA PRO A 85 -4.38 -6.98 9.76
C PRO A 85 -3.60 -6.49 10.99
N PRO A 86 -3.68 -7.18 12.14
CA PRO A 86 -3.04 -6.73 13.38
C PRO A 86 -1.53 -6.47 13.25
N LEU A 87 -0.84 -7.23 12.39
CA LEU A 87 0.60 -7.08 12.15
C LEU A 87 0.96 -5.92 11.20
N LEU A 88 -0.03 -5.18 10.66
CA LEU A 88 0.18 -3.89 10.00
C LEU A 88 0.09 -2.70 10.96
N ALA A 89 -0.22 -2.94 12.24
CA ALA A 89 -0.22 -1.87 13.23
C ALA A 89 1.17 -1.24 13.34
N LEU A 90 1.24 0.06 13.09
CA LEU A 90 2.50 0.81 13.10
C LEU A 90 2.97 1.08 14.53
N ARG A 91 4.30 1.02 14.72
CA ARG A 91 4.97 1.38 15.97
C ARG A 91 6.21 2.20 15.64
N ALA A 92 6.43 3.28 16.39
CA ALA A 92 7.66 4.05 16.28
C ALA A 92 8.83 3.26 16.88
N VAL A 93 9.93 3.16 16.15
CA VAL A 93 11.18 2.54 16.59
C VAL A 93 12.30 3.56 16.41
N THR A 94 13.03 3.86 17.47
CA THR A 94 14.20 4.74 17.42
C THR A 94 15.48 3.92 17.48
N VAL A 95 16.37 4.12 16.52
CA VAL A 95 17.64 3.42 16.41
C VAL A 95 18.81 4.40 16.32
N ARG A 96 19.99 3.99 16.78
CA ARG A 96 21.25 4.70 16.55
C ARG A 96 21.98 3.99 15.42
N LEU A 97 22.18 4.68 14.31
CA LEU A 97 22.86 4.14 13.14
C LEU A 97 24.24 4.81 12.98
N PRO A 98 25.26 4.07 12.49
CA PRO A 98 26.49 4.69 12.02
C PRO A 98 26.24 5.71 10.90
N GLU A 99 27.04 6.77 10.88
CA GLU A 99 26.90 7.87 9.90
C GLU A 99 26.90 7.40 8.45
N PHE A 100 27.69 6.38 8.11
CA PHE A 100 27.77 5.87 6.74
C PHE A 100 26.44 5.27 6.25
N ILE A 101 25.62 4.71 7.16
CA ILE A 101 24.29 4.19 6.82
C ILE A 101 23.33 5.35 6.55
N ILE A 102 23.37 6.38 7.39
CA ILE A 102 22.55 7.59 7.19
C ILE A 102 22.87 8.22 5.84
N LEU A 103 24.16 8.43 5.53
CA LEU A 103 24.59 9.00 4.26
C LEU A 103 24.11 8.18 3.05
N ALA A 104 24.18 6.85 3.13
CA ALA A 104 23.69 5.97 2.07
C ALA A 104 22.17 6.11 1.87
N LEU A 105 21.39 6.09 2.95
CA LEU A 105 19.94 6.24 2.89
C LEU A 105 19.51 7.63 2.39
N GLU A 106 20.19 8.70 2.82
CA GLU A 106 19.93 10.06 2.35
C GLU A 106 20.23 10.21 0.86
N THR A 107 21.29 9.56 0.37
CA THR A 107 21.64 9.55 -1.06
C THR A 107 20.52 8.89 -1.88
N VAL A 108 20.07 7.70 -1.48
CA VAL A 108 18.97 6.97 -2.13
C VAL A 108 17.67 7.78 -2.09
N ALA A 109 17.34 8.36 -0.94
CA ALA A 109 16.16 9.18 -0.77
C ALA A 109 16.18 10.40 -1.72
N GLY A 110 17.34 11.05 -1.86
CA GLY A 110 17.55 12.17 -2.78
C GLY A 110 17.37 11.78 -4.25
N GLU A 111 17.99 10.69 -4.68
CA GLU A 111 17.90 10.17 -6.06
C GLU A 111 16.45 9.84 -6.45
N GLN A 112 15.67 9.29 -5.51
CA GLN A 112 14.29 8.87 -5.75
C GLN A 112 13.25 9.95 -5.39
N ARG A 113 13.68 11.13 -4.91
CA ARG A 113 12.83 12.23 -4.46
C ARG A 113 11.81 11.81 -3.39
N MET A 114 12.28 11.06 -2.40
CA MET A 114 11.49 10.62 -1.24
C MET A 114 12.16 11.06 0.07
N THR A 115 11.48 10.82 1.20
CA THR A 115 12.05 11.10 2.53
C THR A 115 12.99 9.99 2.98
N LEU A 116 13.88 10.28 3.93
CA LEU A 116 14.74 9.28 4.57
C LEU A 116 13.90 8.13 5.17
N ASP A 117 12.81 8.48 5.84
CA ASP A 117 11.86 7.52 6.42
C ASP A 117 11.28 6.58 5.36
N ALA A 118 10.91 7.09 4.18
CA ALA A 118 10.37 6.27 3.10
C ALA A 118 11.42 5.31 2.54
N ALA A 119 12.66 5.76 2.39
CA ALA A 119 13.77 4.93 1.93
C ALA A 119 14.07 3.80 2.94
N LEU A 120 14.21 4.13 4.23
CA LEU A 120 14.42 3.14 5.29
C LEU A 120 13.24 2.17 5.40
N HIS A 121 12.00 2.65 5.26
CA HIS A 121 10.83 1.81 5.29
C HIS A 121 10.87 0.76 4.16
N GLY A 122 11.25 1.14 2.94
CA GLY A 122 11.42 0.21 1.82
C GLY A 122 12.38 -0.93 2.13
N GLU A 123 13.58 -0.62 2.63
CA GLU A 123 14.58 -1.61 3.03
C GLU A 123 14.07 -2.56 4.12
N LEU A 124 13.30 -2.04 5.08
CA LEU A 124 12.69 -2.87 6.14
C LEU A 124 11.58 -3.79 5.61
N ILE A 125 10.83 -3.37 4.59
CA ILE A 125 9.84 -4.22 3.91
C ILE A 125 10.53 -5.35 3.15
N ASP A 126 11.63 -5.07 2.44
CA ASP A 126 12.41 -6.10 1.73
C ASP A 126 13.02 -7.12 2.70
N PHE A 127 13.52 -6.65 3.84
CA PHE A 127 13.95 -7.52 4.93
C PHE A 127 12.79 -8.38 5.46
N ALA A 128 11.62 -7.78 5.70
CA ALA A 128 10.43 -8.50 6.17
C ALA A 128 9.98 -9.59 5.19
N GLY A 129 10.10 -9.32 3.87
CA GLY A 129 9.85 -10.28 2.80
C GLY A 129 10.82 -11.44 2.78
N THR A 130 12.12 -11.15 2.91
CA THR A 130 13.17 -12.19 3.07
C THR A 130 12.88 -13.11 4.25
N MET A 131 12.29 -12.58 5.32
CA MET A 131 11.95 -13.34 6.52
C MET A 131 10.60 -14.07 6.45
N ALA A 132 9.77 -13.84 5.42
CA ALA A 132 8.36 -14.22 5.42
C ALA A 132 8.10 -15.72 5.60
N GLU A 133 8.87 -16.60 4.94
CA GLU A 133 8.71 -18.05 5.08
C GLU A 133 9.03 -18.56 6.49
N ARG A 134 10.05 -17.96 7.11
CA ARG A 134 10.42 -18.29 8.48
C ARG A 134 9.38 -17.76 9.46
N MET A 135 8.94 -16.52 9.26
CA MET A 135 8.01 -15.86 10.16
C MET A 135 6.61 -16.46 10.12
N ASP A 136 6.19 -17.04 9.00
CA ASP A 136 4.89 -17.73 8.91
C ASP A 136 4.77 -18.92 9.89
N LYS A 137 5.90 -19.54 10.24
CA LYS A 137 5.95 -20.65 11.21
C LYS A 137 5.91 -20.18 12.66
N VAL A 138 6.22 -18.91 12.91
CA VAL A 138 6.45 -18.35 14.25
C VAL A 138 5.35 -17.38 14.66
N ALA A 139 4.84 -16.60 13.71
CA ALA A 139 3.83 -15.57 13.92
C ALA A 139 2.66 -15.81 12.95
N PRO A 140 1.57 -16.45 13.42
CA PRO A 140 0.35 -16.58 12.63
C PRO A 140 -0.11 -15.22 12.08
N GLY A 141 -0.48 -15.17 10.80
CA GLY A 141 -0.91 -13.95 10.13
C GLY A 141 0.22 -13.09 9.54
N TYR A 142 1.49 -13.48 9.69
CA TYR A 142 2.61 -12.71 9.12
C TYR A 142 2.52 -12.59 7.60
N ARG A 143 2.25 -13.70 6.90
CA ARG A 143 2.07 -13.69 5.44
C ARG A 143 0.86 -12.85 5.02
N GLU A 144 -0.23 -12.91 5.76
CA GLU A 144 -1.42 -12.12 5.46
C GLU A 144 -1.12 -10.62 5.54
N ALA A 145 -0.39 -10.18 6.56
CA ALA A 145 0.02 -8.78 6.68
C ALA A 145 1.02 -8.38 5.59
N TYR A 146 2.03 -9.21 5.32
CA TYR A 146 3.02 -8.93 4.27
C TYR A 146 2.40 -8.83 2.88
N PHE A 147 1.43 -9.70 2.58
CA PHE A 147 0.69 -9.67 1.33
C PHE A 147 -0.60 -8.85 1.42
N PHE A 148 -0.80 -7.96 2.39
CA PHE A 148 -2.01 -7.14 2.37
C PHE A 148 -2.03 -6.23 1.12
N PRO A 149 -3.18 -6.02 0.44
CA PRO A 149 -4.57 -6.42 0.75
C PRO A 149 -5.00 -7.83 0.26
N GLY A 150 -4.06 -8.65 -0.16
CA GLY A 150 -4.25 -10.00 -0.70
C GLY A 150 -3.04 -10.35 -1.57
N ARG A 151 -2.86 -11.59 -2.03
CA ARG A 151 -1.73 -11.87 -2.93
C ARG A 151 -1.92 -11.17 -4.29
N PRO A 152 -0.85 -10.72 -4.95
CA PRO A 152 -0.90 -10.42 -6.37
C PRO A 152 -1.40 -11.66 -7.10
N ASN A 153 -2.31 -11.48 -8.06
CA ASN A 153 -2.80 -12.59 -8.88
C ASN A 153 -1.78 -12.99 -9.95
#